data_AF-A0A8R1YG58-F1
#
_entry.id   AF-A0A8R1YG58-F1
#
_cell.length_a   1.000
_cell.length_b   1.000
_cell.length_c   1.000
_cell.angle_alpha   90.00
_cell.angle_beta   90.00
_cell.angle_gamma   90.00
#
_symmetry.space_group_name_H-M   'P 1'
#
loop_
_entity.id
_entity.type
_entity.pdbx_description
1 polymer ?
#
loop_
_entity_poly.entity_id
_entity_poly.type
_entity_poly.pdbx_seq_one_letter_code
_entity_poly.pdbx_strand_id
1 'polypeptide(L)'
;MFTLLFFSAALASSVDGKLGFDAILPITTPQFQCFKNLTYEFYIARVFRSNGNLDNTGTSNIVNARLAGLATDAYLFPCFASGCGNGTDQGKRECSEKRAILVTKSISALRAAGARIDTLWLDIEKFAWKDDKEANKAFIQEMIDAAKGFGVKTGIYTAHIWWAEIVGDWKGGADLPLWWARYNKEESMDHFRSFGGWTAPTIHQMDGDIEGPLMTRLALVFLALGVSLSTATTGIDTIAAISSSSFTCLKNNGYHFYIGRVGQSNGGIDKTGVQNIKNAWAGGMSNVDAYLFPCHSSSCGTAKAQVQATVNALKNGGAKFGMLWLDVEIYNWPSNQATNRQFILDMVSECNALKVKVGIYSNNNNWQSIVGIDWNGVSKYPLWWANYNGAANFNNFKPFGGWSKPSIHQYSGDVKGACSVGNVDLNWYP
;
A
#
# COMPACT_ATOMS: atom_id res chain seq x y z
N MET A 1 22.26 -0.48 -16.50
CA MET A 1 21.17 -0.21 -17.46
C MET A 1 19.98 0.20 -16.62
N PHE A 2 19.63 1.49 -16.69
CA PHE A 2 18.74 2.17 -15.73
C PHE A 2 17.29 1.69 -15.87
N THR A 3 16.67 1.31 -14.76
CA THR A 3 15.22 1.08 -14.69
C THR A 3 14.63 2.16 -13.80
N LEU A 4 13.91 3.12 -14.41
CA LEU A 4 13.05 4.07 -13.73
C LEU A 4 11.98 3.30 -12.95
N LEU A 5 11.83 3.58 -11.65
CA LEU A 5 10.72 3.12 -10.84
C LEU A 5 9.71 4.27 -10.74
N PHE A 6 8.48 3.98 -11.18
CA PHE A 6 7.31 4.83 -11.10
C PHE A 6 7.00 5.19 -9.63
N PHE A 7 6.96 6.47 -9.31
CA PHE A 7 6.39 7.01 -8.08
C PHE A 7 5.12 7.78 -8.45
N SER A 8 3.94 7.21 -8.18
CA SER A 8 2.69 7.96 -8.04
C SER A 8 2.45 8.16 -6.54
N ALA A 9 2.09 9.33 -6.02
CA ALA A 9 1.82 10.63 -6.59
C ALA A 9 2.50 11.65 -5.67
N ALA A 10 2.96 12.76 -6.23
CA ALA A 10 3.20 13.99 -5.51
C ALA A 10 2.68 15.13 -6.39
N LEU A 11 1.44 15.54 -6.17
CA LEU A 11 0.78 16.64 -6.88
C LEU A 11 1.46 17.99 -6.57
N ALA A 12 2.45 18.38 -7.38
CA ALA A 12 3.03 19.71 -7.32
C ALA A 12 1.94 20.78 -7.49
N SER A 13 1.85 21.64 -6.49
CA SER A 13 0.87 22.71 -6.38
C SER A 13 1.59 23.99 -5.99
N SER A 14 1.38 25.10 -6.72
CA SER A 14 2.02 26.38 -6.43
C SER A 14 1.09 27.38 -5.73
N VAL A 15 1.54 27.94 -4.62
CA VAL A 15 1.00 29.19 -4.00
C VAL A 15 2.22 30.08 -3.77
N ASP A 16 2.29 31.27 -4.38
CA ASP A 16 3.41 32.22 -4.15
C ASP A 16 4.84 31.62 -4.32
N GLY A 17 5.03 30.65 -5.23
CA GLY A 17 6.32 29.97 -5.44
C GLY A 17 6.62 28.79 -4.48
N LYS A 18 5.63 28.35 -3.69
CA LYS A 18 5.74 27.23 -2.74
C LYS A 18 5.23 25.94 -3.36
N LEU A 19 5.98 24.85 -3.27
CA LEU A 19 5.58 23.55 -3.80
C LEU A 19 4.82 22.73 -2.76
N GLY A 20 3.67 22.17 -3.15
CA GLY A 20 2.94 21.17 -2.39
C GLY A 20 3.00 19.78 -3.02
N PHE A 21 2.50 18.78 -2.32
CA PHE A 21 2.27 17.44 -2.87
C PHE A 21 1.13 16.72 -2.18
N ASP A 22 0.56 15.71 -2.83
CA ASP A 22 -0.31 14.71 -2.21
C ASP A 22 0.36 13.33 -2.25
N ALA A 23 -0.21 12.32 -1.61
CA ALA A 23 0.25 10.93 -1.74
C ALA A 23 -0.78 9.98 -1.16
N ILE A 24 -0.90 8.78 -1.73
CA ILE A 24 -1.82 7.73 -1.26
C ILE A 24 -1.15 6.69 -0.35
N LEU A 25 0.17 6.66 -0.31
CA LEU A 25 0.95 5.74 0.53
C LEU A 25 1.15 6.32 1.93
N PRO A 26 1.33 5.48 2.96
CA PRO A 26 1.70 5.95 4.30
C PRO A 26 3.07 6.66 4.28
N ILE A 27 3.14 7.85 4.85
CA ILE A 27 4.37 8.65 4.98
C ILE A 27 4.56 9.01 6.45
N THR A 28 5.75 8.71 6.96
CA THR A 28 6.15 8.98 8.35
C THR A 28 6.57 10.44 8.56
N THR A 29 6.55 10.92 9.80
CA THR A 29 7.00 12.29 10.13
C THR A 29 8.43 12.61 9.63
N PRO A 30 9.44 11.73 9.80
CA PRO A 30 10.78 12.01 9.25
C PRO A 30 10.81 12.12 7.72
N GLN A 31 9.99 11.35 7.01
CA GLN A 31 9.86 11.47 5.56
C GLN A 31 9.24 12.81 5.17
N PHE A 32 8.21 13.28 5.87
CA PHE A 32 7.68 14.63 5.67
C PHE A 32 8.70 15.73 5.98
N GLN A 33 9.53 15.58 7.02
CA GLN A 33 10.61 16.53 7.29
C GLN A 33 11.61 16.61 6.13
N CYS A 34 11.86 15.48 5.45
CA CYS A 34 12.67 15.47 4.23
C CYS A 34 12.04 16.32 3.13
N PHE A 35 10.75 16.14 2.84
CA PHE A 35 10.03 16.97 1.86
C PHE A 35 10.09 18.46 2.23
N LYS A 36 9.90 18.80 3.51
CA LYS A 36 10.01 20.18 3.99
C LYS A 36 11.39 20.79 3.73
N ASN A 37 12.46 20.03 3.95
CA ASN A 37 13.82 20.48 3.68
C ASN A 37 14.11 20.63 2.17
N LEU A 38 13.32 19.96 1.33
CA LEU A 38 13.36 20.06 -0.13
C LEU A 38 12.41 21.13 -0.68
N THR A 39 12.06 22.15 0.12
CA THR A 39 11.20 23.28 -0.24
C THR A 39 9.70 22.99 -0.39
N TYR A 40 9.24 21.77 -0.09
CA TYR A 40 7.81 21.49 -0.05
C TYR A 40 7.19 22.10 1.21
N GLU A 41 6.21 22.96 1.04
CA GLU A 41 5.66 23.73 2.17
C GLU A 41 4.30 23.20 2.66
N PHE A 42 3.60 22.45 1.83
CA PHE A 42 2.29 21.90 2.19
C PHE A 42 2.04 20.50 1.62
N TYR A 43 1.18 19.77 2.31
CA TYR A 43 0.73 18.44 1.91
C TYR A 43 -0.79 18.44 1.82
N ILE A 44 -1.34 17.91 0.73
CA ILE A 44 -2.79 17.72 0.55
C ILE A 44 -3.10 16.23 0.62
N ALA A 45 -4.07 15.81 1.44
CA ALA A 45 -4.41 14.39 1.58
C ALA A 45 -5.84 14.09 1.12
N ARG A 46 -6.03 12.95 0.44
CA ARG A 46 -7.38 12.39 0.30
C ARG A 46 -7.82 11.88 1.66
N VAL A 47 -8.95 12.37 2.14
CA VAL A 47 -9.49 11.96 3.44
C VAL A 47 -10.79 11.18 3.30
N PHE A 48 -11.48 11.29 2.16
CA PHE A 48 -12.69 10.51 1.87
C PHE A 48 -12.66 9.94 0.47
N ARG A 49 -13.11 8.69 0.38
CA ARG A 49 -13.31 8.00 -0.89
C ARG A 49 -14.69 8.30 -1.45
N SER A 50 -14.83 8.12 -2.75
CA SER A 50 -16.10 8.27 -3.49
C SER A 50 -17.26 7.42 -2.96
N ASN A 51 -16.95 6.37 -2.19
CA ASN A 51 -17.93 5.52 -1.52
C ASN A 51 -18.29 5.98 -0.09
N GLY A 52 -17.89 7.19 0.30
CA GLY A 52 -18.20 7.79 1.59
C GLY A 52 -17.33 7.30 2.76
N ASN A 53 -16.40 6.37 2.53
CA ASN A 53 -15.51 5.87 3.57
C ASN A 53 -14.32 6.81 3.83
N LEU A 54 -13.91 6.84 5.09
CA LEU A 54 -12.71 7.53 5.56
C LEU A 54 -11.45 6.88 4.96
N ASP A 55 -10.52 7.70 4.49
CA ASP A 55 -9.17 7.27 4.12
C ASP A 55 -8.24 7.44 5.33
N ASN A 56 -8.05 6.33 6.05
CA ASN A 56 -7.22 6.30 7.27
C ASN A 56 -5.75 6.63 6.99
N THR A 57 -5.25 6.30 5.80
CA THR A 57 -3.87 6.62 5.40
C THR A 57 -3.70 8.12 5.24
N GLY A 58 -4.60 8.78 4.50
CA GLY A 58 -4.55 10.22 4.35
C GLY A 58 -4.69 10.96 5.69
N THR A 59 -5.59 10.49 6.56
CA THR A 59 -5.77 11.05 7.91
C THR A 59 -4.48 10.96 8.74
N SER A 60 -3.80 9.81 8.71
CA SER A 60 -2.53 9.62 9.43
C SER A 60 -1.40 10.47 8.84
N ASN A 61 -1.36 10.60 7.52
CA ASN A 61 -0.37 11.43 6.83
C ASN A 61 -0.53 12.91 7.20
N ILE A 62 -1.75 13.43 7.36
CA ILE A 62 -1.97 14.81 7.82
C ILE A 62 -1.34 15.03 9.20
N VAL A 63 -1.50 14.11 10.13
CA VAL A 63 -0.88 14.20 11.46
C VAL A 63 0.65 14.25 11.32
N ASN A 64 1.23 13.34 10.53
CA ASN A 64 2.68 13.26 10.34
C ASN A 64 3.25 14.50 9.61
N ALA A 65 2.57 15.00 8.58
CA ALA A 65 2.96 16.21 7.85
C ALA A 65 2.94 17.44 8.75
N ARG A 66 1.93 17.57 9.61
CA ARG A 66 1.85 18.67 10.58
C ARG A 66 2.95 18.58 11.63
N LEU A 67 3.26 17.38 12.13
CA LEU A 67 4.39 17.15 13.04
C LEU A 67 5.75 17.47 12.40
N ALA A 68 5.87 17.26 11.08
CA ALA A 68 7.02 17.69 10.30
C ALA A 68 7.04 19.21 10.02
N GLY A 69 5.93 19.89 10.29
CA GLY A 69 5.77 21.33 10.17
C GLY A 69 5.42 21.81 8.77
N LEU A 70 4.79 20.97 7.93
CA LEU A 70 4.15 21.42 6.70
C LEU A 70 2.76 22.00 7.02
N ALA A 71 2.28 22.91 6.17
CA ALA A 71 0.86 23.20 6.08
C ALA A 71 0.12 21.96 5.55
N THR A 72 -1.13 21.79 5.94
CA THR A 72 -1.86 20.54 5.67
C THR A 72 -3.24 20.85 5.17
N ASP A 73 -3.55 20.43 3.96
CA ASP A 73 -4.88 20.51 3.39
C ASP A 73 -5.44 19.10 3.19
N ALA A 74 -6.74 19.02 3.00
CA ALA A 74 -7.44 17.77 2.73
C ALA A 74 -8.38 17.95 1.54
N TYR A 75 -8.63 16.87 0.82
CA TYR A 75 -9.68 16.85 -0.20
C TYR A 75 -10.63 15.67 -0.03
N LEU A 76 -11.88 15.90 -0.42
CA LEU A 76 -12.90 14.87 -0.50
C LEU A 76 -13.40 14.76 -1.93
N PHE A 77 -13.63 13.52 -2.38
CA PHE A 77 -14.29 13.22 -3.64
C PHE A 77 -15.79 13.07 -3.42
N PRO A 78 -16.61 14.05 -3.81
CA PRO A 78 -18.05 13.96 -3.67
C PRO A 78 -18.65 12.98 -4.68
N CYS A 79 -19.73 12.31 -4.29
CA CYS A 79 -20.51 11.53 -5.23
C CYS A 79 -22.01 11.83 -5.12
N PHE A 80 -22.62 12.20 -6.24
CA PHE A 80 -24.01 12.63 -6.31
C PHE A 80 -24.91 11.74 -7.19
N ALA A 81 -24.36 11.04 -8.18
CA ALA A 81 -25.09 10.13 -9.06
C ALA A 81 -25.29 8.73 -8.43
N SER A 82 -26.30 7.99 -8.91
CA SER A 82 -26.58 6.61 -8.50
C SER A 82 -25.46 5.68 -9.01
N GLY A 83 -24.52 5.33 -8.12
CA GLY A 83 -23.38 4.48 -8.45
C GLY A 83 -22.29 4.44 -7.39
N CYS A 84 -22.46 5.16 -6.28
CA CYS A 84 -21.49 5.19 -5.20
C CYS A 84 -21.93 4.31 -4.02
N GLY A 85 -20.93 3.63 -3.43
CA GLY A 85 -21.13 2.51 -2.52
C GLY A 85 -20.92 1.15 -3.19
N ASN A 86 -20.64 0.12 -2.38
CA ASN A 86 -20.29 -1.24 -2.84
C ASN A 86 -21.48 -2.03 -3.44
N GLY A 87 -22.47 -1.36 -4.03
CA GLY A 87 -23.67 -2.00 -4.62
C GLY A 87 -24.74 -2.47 -3.63
N THR A 88 -24.55 -2.29 -2.32
CA THR A 88 -25.52 -2.68 -1.28
C THR A 88 -26.63 -1.63 -1.10
N ASP A 89 -27.81 -2.05 -0.62
CA ASP A 89 -28.92 -1.12 -0.33
C ASP A 89 -28.56 -0.09 0.76
N GLN A 90 -27.58 -0.39 1.60
CA GLN A 90 -26.98 0.58 2.54
C GLN A 90 -26.11 1.61 1.83
N GLY A 91 -25.24 1.21 0.88
CA GLY A 91 -24.46 2.14 0.07
C GLY A 91 -25.32 3.03 -0.83
N LYS A 92 -26.43 2.50 -1.35
CA LYS A 92 -27.42 3.29 -2.10
C LYS A 92 -28.18 4.28 -1.18
N ARG A 93 -28.50 3.88 0.06
CA ARG A 93 -29.11 4.74 1.08
C ARG A 93 -28.14 5.84 1.55
N GLU A 94 -26.87 5.53 1.73
CA GLU A 94 -25.80 6.48 2.11
C GLU A 94 -25.52 7.54 1.03
N CYS A 95 -25.74 7.24 -0.26
CA CYS A 95 -25.73 8.24 -1.33
C CYS A 95 -26.98 9.12 -1.38
N SER A 96 -28.13 8.62 -0.89
CA SER A 96 -29.39 9.37 -0.87
C SER A 96 -29.61 10.19 0.40
N GLU A 97 -28.97 9.83 1.52
CA GLU A 97 -29.14 10.50 2.81
C GLU A 97 -28.04 11.55 3.09
N LYS A 98 -28.41 12.80 2.77
CA LYS A 98 -27.91 14.08 3.32
C LYS A 98 -26.47 14.48 2.98
N ARG A 99 -26.35 15.13 1.82
CA ARG A 99 -25.35 16.09 1.31
C ARG A 99 -24.40 16.74 2.36
N ALA A 100 -24.91 17.24 3.49
CA ALA A 100 -24.09 17.84 4.58
C ALA A 100 -23.35 16.83 5.48
N ILE A 101 -23.77 15.56 5.51
CA ILE A 101 -23.17 14.50 6.34
C ILE A 101 -21.76 14.17 5.88
N LEU A 102 -21.45 14.22 4.58
CA LEU A 102 -20.10 13.93 4.08
C LEU A 102 -19.10 14.89 4.69
N VAL A 103 -19.32 16.20 4.53
CA VAL A 103 -18.47 17.25 5.13
C VAL A 103 -18.47 17.17 6.66
N THR A 104 -19.62 16.96 7.28
CA THR A 104 -19.75 16.84 8.74
C THR A 104 -18.95 15.67 9.32
N LYS A 105 -19.12 14.47 8.75
CA LYS A 105 -18.36 13.27 9.12
C LYS A 105 -16.87 13.51 8.84
N SER A 106 -16.57 14.22 7.76
CA SER A 106 -15.19 14.51 7.38
C SER A 106 -14.43 15.28 8.43
N ILE A 107 -14.99 16.43 8.79
CA ILE A 107 -14.37 17.32 9.76
C ILE A 107 -14.38 16.69 11.15
N SER A 108 -15.44 15.95 11.50
CA SER A 108 -15.53 15.25 12.79
C SER A 108 -14.48 14.14 12.94
N ALA A 109 -14.27 13.33 11.90
CA ALA A 109 -13.28 12.26 11.91
C ALA A 109 -11.84 12.80 11.98
N LEU A 110 -11.54 13.85 11.21
CA LEU A 110 -10.23 14.52 11.27
C LEU A 110 -9.95 15.10 12.66
N ARG A 111 -10.94 15.78 13.25
CA ARG A 111 -10.83 16.31 14.63
C ARG A 111 -10.61 15.19 15.66
N ALA A 112 -11.35 14.09 15.56
CA ALA A 112 -11.21 12.94 16.45
C ALA A 112 -9.82 12.29 16.34
N ALA A 113 -9.24 12.26 15.14
CA ALA A 113 -7.89 11.74 14.89
C ALA A 113 -6.77 12.74 15.23
N GLY A 114 -7.09 13.96 15.66
CA GLY A 114 -6.10 15.03 15.86
C GLY A 114 -5.47 15.57 14.56
N ALA A 115 -6.02 15.18 13.40
CA ALA A 115 -5.57 15.63 12.08
C ALA A 115 -6.11 17.03 11.80
N ARG A 116 -5.25 18.05 11.91
CA ARG A 116 -5.61 19.45 11.65
C ARG A 116 -5.35 19.80 10.19
N ILE A 117 -6.31 20.48 9.57
CA ILE A 117 -6.21 20.96 8.19
C ILE A 117 -6.40 22.47 8.14
N ASP A 118 -5.76 23.13 7.18
CA ASP A 118 -5.89 24.54 6.90
C ASP A 118 -7.05 24.78 5.91
N THR A 119 -7.15 23.97 4.85
CA THR A 119 -8.25 24.01 3.86
C THR A 119 -8.82 22.62 3.56
N LEU A 120 -10.14 22.55 3.38
CA LEU A 120 -10.85 21.42 2.78
C LEU A 120 -11.19 21.74 1.32
N TRP A 121 -10.65 20.95 0.39
CA TRP A 121 -10.91 21.06 -1.04
C TRP A 121 -12.03 20.10 -1.47
N LEU A 122 -13.04 20.65 -2.14
CA LEU A 122 -14.08 19.86 -2.78
C LEU A 122 -13.59 19.49 -4.18
N ASP A 123 -13.41 18.19 -4.42
CA ASP A 123 -12.89 17.65 -5.68
C ASP A 123 -14.02 17.58 -6.73
N ILE A 124 -14.22 18.67 -7.47
CA ILE A 124 -15.27 18.80 -8.47
C ILE A 124 -14.68 18.47 -9.84
N GLU A 125 -14.50 17.18 -10.08
CA GLU A 125 -13.98 16.65 -11.33
C GLU A 125 -14.94 15.69 -12.04
N LYS A 126 -14.51 15.17 -13.19
CA LYS A 126 -15.32 14.26 -14.02
C LYS A 126 -15.78 13.03 -13.21
N PHE A 127 -16.95 12.49 -13.59
CA PHE A 127 -17.66 11.34 -12.99
C PHE A 127 -18.51 11.66 -11.76
N ALA A 128 -19.51 10.81 -11.49
CA ALA A 128 -20.35 10.86 -10.29
C ALA A 128 -21.30 12.07 -10.13
N TRP A 129 -21.57 12.81 -11.19
CA TRP A 129 -22.55 13.92 -11.24
C TRP A 129 -23.81 13.55 -12.02
N LYS A 130 -24.90 14.27 -11.78
CA LYS A 130 -26.15 14.09 -12.54
C LYS A 130 -26.08 14.86 -13.85
N ASP A 131 -26.88 14.44 -14.81
CA ASP A 131 -27.19 15.22 -16.03
C ASP A 131 -28.05 16.47 -15.74
N ASP A 132 -28.36 16.73 -14.47
CA ASP A 132 -29.08 17.90 -13.97
C ASP A 132 -28.11 18.88 -13.29
N LYS A 133 -27.78 19.96 -14.01
CA LYS A 133 -26.85 20.99 -13.53
C LYS A 133 -27.40 21.77 -12.34
N GLU A 134 -28.71 22.00 -12.23
CA GLU A 134 -29.29 22.72 -11.08
C GLU A 134 -29.18 21.86 -9.81
N ALA A 135 -29.42 20.56 -9.94
CA ALA A 135 -29.21 19.63 -8.84
C ALA A 135 -27.74 19.56 -8.40
N ASN A 136 -26.80 19.59 -9.35
CA ASN A 136 -25.36 19.63 -9.05
C ASN A 136 -24.97 20.92 -8.32
N LYS A 137 -25.45 22.09 -8.78
CA LYS A 137 -25.22 23.40 -8.13
C LYS A 137 -25.71 23.39 -6.68
N ALA A 138 -26.95 22.94 -6.45
CA ALA A 138 -27.53 22.84 -5.11
C ALA A 138 -26.71 21.90 -4.22
N PHE A 139 -26.24 20.76 -4.75
CA PHE A 139 -25.40 19.82 -4.01
C PHE A 139 -24.05 20.43 -3.60
N ILE A 140 -23.38 21.14 -4.52
CA ILE A 140 -22.10 21.80 -4.23
C ILE A 140 -22.31 22.92 -3.20
N GLN A 141 -23.37 23.72 -3.34
CA GLN A 141 -23.69 24.78 -2.39
C GLN A 141 -23.89 24.23 -0.96
N GLU A 142 -24.60 23.11 -0.81
CA GLU A 142 -24.81 22.51 0.51
C GLU A 142 -23.50 22.00 1.15
N MET A 143 -22.55 21.48 0.35
CA MET A 143 -21.23 21.11 0.89
C MET A 143 -20.44 22.34 1.35
N ILE A 144 -20.51 23.44 0.59
CA ILE A 144 -19.89 24.72 0.95
C ILE A 144 -20.49 25.24 2.26
N ASP A 145 -21.82 25.25 2.39
CA ASP A 145 -22.51 25.73 3.58
C ASP A 145 -22.21 24.86 4.81
N ALA A 146 -22.14 23.53 4.62
CA ALA A 146 -21.75 22.61 5.67
C ALA A 146 -20.33 22.90 6.16
N ALA A 147 -19.35 23.06 5.25
CA ALA A 147 -17.97 23.34 5.63
C ALA A 147 -17.82 24.69 6.34
N LYS A 148 -18.55 25.72 5.87
CA LYS A 148 -18.67 27.04 6.52
C LYS A 148 -19.21 26.89 7.95
N GLY A 149 -20.22 26.06 8.18
CA GLY A 149 -20.79 25.78 9.50
C GLY A 149 -19.80 25.18 10.51
N PHE A 150 -18.74 24.50 10.05
CA PHE A 150 -17.68 23.98 10.89
C PHE A 150 -16.50 24.94 11.11
N GLY A 151 -16.52 26.12 10.47
CA GLY A 151 -15.42 27.09 10.50
C GLY A 151 -14.16 26.63 9.78
N VAL A 152 -14.28 25.72 8.81
CA VAL A 152 -13.14 25.23 8.01
C VAL A 152 -13.07 26.01 6.69
N LYS A 153 -11.88 26.49 6.33
CA LYS A 153 -11.66 27.13 5.03
C LYS A 153 -11.94 26.11 3.93
N THR A 154 -12.70 26.51 2.92
CA THR A 154 -13.13 25.61 1.84
C THR A 154 -12.64 26.14 0.52
N GLY A 155 -12.15 25.25 -0.35
CA GLY A 155 -11.76 25.58 -1.73
C GLY A 155 -12.37 24.58 -2.72
N ILE A 156 -12.30 24.91 -4.00
CA ILE A 156 -12.77 24.05 -5.09
C ILE A 156 -11.57 23.57 -5.88
N TYR A 157 -11.46 22.25 -6.07
CA TYR A 157 -10.60 21.67 -7.09
C TYR A 157 -11.42 21.40 -8.35
N THR A 158 -11.01 21.95 -9.49
CA THR A 158 -11.69 21.70 -10.77
C THR A 158 -10.89 22.17 -11.98
N ALA A 159 -11.33 21.78 -13.18
CA ALA A 159 -10.90 22.33 -14.46
C ALA A 159 -12.07 23.09 -15.12
N HIS A 160 -11.74 24.02 -16.04
CA HIS A 160 -12.74 24.73 -16.84
C HIS A 160 -13.77 23.78 -17.49
N ILE A 161 -13.29 22.67 -18.07
CA ILE A 161 -14.15 21.72 -18.78
C ILE A 161 -15.10 20.99 -17.82
N TRP A 162 -14.63 20.58 -16.64
CA TRP A 162 -15.43 19.85 -15.68
C TRP A 162 -16.46 20.77 -15.04
N TRP A 163 -16.07 21.99 -14.68
CA TRP A 163 -16.99 22.99 -14.15
C TRP A 163 -18.14 23.29 -15.14
N ALA A 164 -17.80 23.53 -16.42
CA ALA A 164 -18.80 23.79 -17.46
C ALA A 164 -19.73 22.60 -17.72
N GLU A 165 -19.19 21.38 -17.66
CA GLU A 165 -19.95 20.14 -17.80
C GLU A 165 -20.93 19.96 -16.63
N ILE A 166 -20.44 20.07 -15.39
CA ILE A 166 -21.18 19.73 -14.16
C ILE A 166 -22.18 20.82 -13.78
N VAL A 167 -21.78 22.09 -13.86
CA VAL A 167 -22.58 23.25 -13.37
C VAL A 167 -22.75 24.38 -14.38
N GLY A 168 -22.15 24.28 -15.58
CA GLY A 168 -22.28 25.32 -16.60
C GLY A 168 -21.52 26.60 -16.24
N ASP A 169 -22.17 27.74 -16.40
CA ASP A 169 -21.63 29.08 -16.15
C ASP A 169 -21.83 29.56 -14.70
N TRP A 170 -22.21 28.66 -13.80
CA TRP A 170 -22.48 28.97 -12.40
C TRP A 170 -21.27 29.60 -11.71
N LYS A 171 -21.52 30.66 -10.94
CA LYS A 171 -20.51 31.46 -10.23
C LYS A 171 -20.53 31.27 -8.71
N GLY A 172 -21.32 30.34 -8.19
CA GLY A 172 -21.54 30.20 -6.73
C GLY A 172 -20.37 29.67 -5.92
N GLY A 173 -19.22 29.39 -6.54
CA GLY A 173 -17.96 29.09 -5.85
C GLY A 173 -16.88 30.17 -6.02
N ALA A 174 -17.16 31.26 -6.75
CA ALA A 174 -16.16 32.24 -7.15
C ALA A 174 -15.50 33.00 -5.98
N ASP A 175 -16.14 33.01 -4.81
CA ASP A 175 -15.61 33.57 -3.56
C ASP A 175 -14.62 32.62 -2.86
N LEU A 176 -14.53 31.36 -3.29
CA LEU A 176 -13.65 30.35 -2.71
C LEU A 176 -12.30 30.28 -3.46
N PRO A 177 -11.21 29.87 -2.78
CA PRO A 177 -9.95 29.49 -3.42
C PRO A 177 -10.16 28.43 -4.50
N LEU A 178 -9.41 28.56 -5.60
CA LEU A 178 -9.43 27.60 -6.70
C LEU A 178 -8.13 26.80 -6.75
N TRP A 179 -8.24 25.48 -6.68
CA TRP A 179 -7.20 24.52 -7.03
C TRP A 179 -7.46 24.07 -8.47
N TRP A 180 -6.75 24.70 -9.40
CA TRP A 180 -6.99 24.61 -10.82
C TRP A 180 -6.29 23.41 -11.43
N ALA A 181 -7.06 22.53 -12.04
CA ALA A 181 -6.58 21.34 -12.73
C ALA A 181 -6.06 21.64 -14.14
N ARG A 182 -4.72 21.53 -14.33
CA ARG A 182 -4.07 21.55 -15.64
C ARG A 182 -2.72 20.85 -15.62
N TYR A 183 -2.71 19.62 -16.12
CA TYR A 183 -1.53 18.75 -16.16
C TYR A 183 -0.52 19.11 -17.28
N ASN A 184 0.08 20.30 -17.23
CA ASN A 184 1.02 20.80 -18.23
C ASN A 184 2.51 20.73 -17.80
N LYS A 185 2.79 20.29 -16.58
CA LYS A 185 4.13 20.20 -15.96
C LYS A 185 4.85 21.54 -15.84
N GLU A 186 4.10 22.63 -15.78
CA GLU A 186 4.65 23.98 -15.68
C GLU A 186 4.40 24.56 -14.28
N GLU A 187 5.47 25.01 -13.62
CA GLU A 187 5.44 25.75 -12.35
C GLU A 187 4.96 27.21 -12.53
N SER A 188 3.97 27.42 -13.43
CA SER A 188 3.40 28.73 -13.74
C SER A 188 1.87 28.65 -13.87
N MET A 189 1.21 29.75 -13.52
CA MET A 189 -0.24 29.95 -13.67
C MET A 189 -0.61 30.79 -14.90
N ASP A 190 0.35 31.20 -15.73
CA ASP A 190 0.16 32.15 -16.85
C ASP A 190 -0.88 31.68 -17.88
N HIS A 191 -1.11 30.38 -17.94
CA HIS A 191 -2.08 29.80 -18.86
C HIS A 191 -3.50 29.70 -18.30
N PHE A 192 -3.72 30.18 -17.07
CA PHE A 192 -5.04 30.26 -16.50
C PHE A 192 -5.93 31.21 -17.32
N ARG A 193 -7.18 30.78 -17.55
CA ARG A 193 -8.22 31.61 -18.15
C ARG A 193 -9.40 31.62 -17.21
N SER A 194 -10.00 32.79 -17.01
CA SER A 194 -11.11 32.95 -16.07
C SER A 194 -12.30 32.08 -16.46
N PHE A 195 -12.88 31.40 -15.47
CA PHE A 195 -14.11 30.62 -15.62
C PHE A 195 -14.83 30.52 -14.28
N GLY A 196 -16.12 30.19 -14.27
CA GLY A 196 -16.88 29.99 -13.03
C GLY A 196 -16.86 31.19 -12.06
N GLY A 197 -16.50 32.38 -12.54
CA GLY A 197 -16.28 33.59 -11.74
C GLY A 197 -14.87 33.76 -11.17
N TRP A 198 -13.99 32.76 -11.23
CA TRP A 198 -12.58 32.90 -10.83
C TRP A 198 -11.78 33.68 -11.86
N THR A 199 -11.05 34.69 -11.41
CA THR A 199 -10.12 35.48 -12.24
C THR A 199 -8.66 35.04 -12.07
N ALA A 200 -8.34 34.33 -10.99
CA ALA A 200 -7.04 33.71 -10.75
C ALA A 200 -7.21 32.42 -9.91
N PRO A 201 -6.32 31.42 -10.07
CA PRO A 201 -6.27 30.26 -9.20
C PRO A 201 -5.44 30.54 -7.94
N THR A 202 -5.72 29.82 -6.86
CA THR A 202 -4.89 29.79 -5.66
C THR A 202 -3.82 28.71 -5.77
N ILE A 203 -4.18 27.55 -6.30
CA ILE A 203 -3.29 26.42 -6.52
C ILE A 203 -3.37 25.98 -7.99
N HIS A 204 -2.24 25.61 -8.59
CA HIS A 204 -2.19 24.96 -9.90
C HIS A 204 -1.81 23.49 -9.77
N GLN A 205 -2.70 22.58 -10.17
CA GLN A 205 -2.38 21.16 -10.31
C GLN A 205 -1.64 20.91 -11.62
N MET A 206 -0.31 20.94 -11.57
CA MET A 206 0.52 20.96 -12.78
C MET A 206 0.92 19.58 -13.31
N ASP A 207 0.93 18.54 -12.47
CA ASP A 207 1.33 17.19 -12.87
C ASP A 207 0.45 16.12 -12.22
N GLY A 208 0.41 14.93 -12.80
CA GLY A 208 -0.37 13.78 -12.33
C GLY A 208 0.40 12.51 -12.67
N ASP A 209 0.67 11.67 -11.66
CA ASP A 209 1.59 10.52 -11.74
C ASP A 209 2.96 10.88 -12.37
N ILE A 210 3.93 11.25 -11.52
CA ILE A 210 5.19 11.87 -11.97
C ILE A 210 5.97 10.91 -12.88
N GLU A 211 6.03 11.25 -14.17
CA GLU A 211 7.09 10.83 -15.10
C GLU A 211 7.71 12.07 -15.75
N GLY A 212 8.92 12.45 -15.34
CA GLY A 212 9.60 13.63 -15.89
C GLY A 212 10.83 14.11 -15.12
N PRO A 213 11.52 15.17 -15.59
CA PRO A 213 12.82 15.63 -15.08
C PRO A 213 12.82 16.11 -13.63
N LEU A 214 11.65 16.28 -13.00
CA LEU A 214 11.51 16.47 -11.55
C LEU A 214 11.93 15.21 -10.75
N MET A 215 11.78 14.00 -11.31
CA MET A 215 12.34 12.76 -10.74
C MET A 215 13.86 12.86 -10.53
N THR A 216 14.57 13.63 -11.36
CA THR A 216 16.03 13.71 -11.29
C THR A 216 16.50 14.41 -10.01
N ARG A 217 15.72 15.37 -9.47
CA ARG A 217 16.03 16.00 -8.16
C ARG A 217 15.70 15.08 -6.98
N LEU A 218 14.62 14.30 -7.06
CA LEU A 218 14.24 13.31 -6.02
C LEU A 218 15.18 12.09 -5.99
N ALA A 219 15.66 11.62 -7.14
CA ALA A 219 16.54 10.46 -7.25
C ALA A 219 18.00 10.76 -6.86
N LEU A 220 18.49 11.99 -7.08
CA LEU A 220 19.86 12.40 -6.70
C LEU A 220 20.04 12.60 -5.18
N VAL A 221 18.97 12.92 -4.45
CA VAL A 221 18.99 13.17 -2.99
C VAL A 221 19.21 11.89 -2.19
N PHE A 222 18.66 10.75 -2.63
CA PHE A 222 18.87 9.46 -1.94
C PHE A 222 20.25 8.86 -2.17
N LEU A 223 20.91 9.20 -3.29
CA LEU A 223 22.29 8.75 -3.56
C LEU A 223 23.35 9.56 -2.81
N ALA A 224 23.09 10.83 -2.49
CA ALA A 224 24.11 11.76 -1.97
C ALA A 224 24.27 11.75 -0.43
N LEU A 225 23.28 11.25 0.33
CA LEU A 225 23.28 11.34 1.80
C LEU A 225 23.59 10.03 2.53
N GLY A 226 23.80 8.90 1.83
CA GLY A 226 24.10 7.62 2.48
C GLY A 226 23.03 7.14 3.46
N VAL A 227 21.85 7.76 3.48
CA VAL A 227 20.71 7.34 4.28
C VAL A 227 20.01 6.23 3.50
N SER A 228 20.20 4.99 3.95
CA SER A 228 19.35 3.88 3.52
C SER A 228 17.91 4.24 3.89
N LEU A 229 17.12 4.70 2.92
CA LEU A 229 15.68 4.51 2.99
C LEU A 229 15.47 3.02 3.20
N SER A 230 14.90 2.66 4.34
CA SER A 230 14.26 1.36 4.47
C SER A 230 13.05 1.41 3.55
N THR A 231 13.23 0.97 2.31
CA THR A 231 12.16 0.84 1.34
C THR A 231 11.28 -0.32 1.78
N ALA A 232 10.19 0.00 2.45
CA ALA A 232 9.07 -0.92 2.67
C ALA A 232 8.79 -1.70 1.38
N THR A 233 9.17 -2.97 1.37
CA THR A 233 9.06 -3.82 0.20
C THR A 233 7.90 -4.76 0.43
N THR A 234 6.92 -4.73 -0.47
CA THR A 234 5.77 -5.64 -0.44
C THR A 234 6.03 -6.85 -1.34
N GLY A 235 5.56 -8.00 -0.92
CA GLY A 235 5.61 -9.23 -1.69
C GLY A 235 4.36 -10.07 -1.45
N ILE A 236 4.28 -11.17 -2.19
CA ILE A 236 3.16 -12.11 -2.05
C ILE A 236 3.68 -13.55 -1.91
N ASP A 237 2.85 -14.39 -1.32
CA ASP A 237 2.92 -15.84 -1.49
C ASP A 237 1.52 -16.37 -1.80
N THR A 238 1.47 -17.43 -2.61
CA THR A 238 0.23 -18.10 -3.00
C THR A 238 0.55 -19.43 -3.68
N ILE A 239 -0.45 -20.31 -3.67
CA ILE A 239 -0.44 -21.60 -4.36
C ILE A 239 -1.11 -21.53 -5.75
N ALA A 240 -1.76 -20.41 -6.07
CA ALA A 240 -2.37 -20.19 -7.37
C ALA A 240 -1.32 -20.15 -8.48
N ALA A 241 -1.67 -20.61 -9.68
CA ALA A 241 -0.80 -20.50 -10.84
C ALA A 241 -0.72 -19.03 -11.31
N ILE A 242 0.49 -18.50 -11.48
CA ILE A 242 0.72 -17.12 -11.91
C ILE A 242 1.61 -17.11 -13.16
N SER A 243 1.17 -16.44 -14.21
CA SER A 243 1.95 -16.26 -15.44
C SER A 243 3.06 -15.21 -15.27
N SER A 244 4.05 -15.22 -16.17
CA SER A 244 5.08 -14.17 -16.19
C SER A 244 4.51 -12.76 -16.44
N SER A 245 3.46 -12.65 -17.25
CA SER A 245 2.76 -11.36 -17.48
C SER A 245 2.02 -10.88 -16.23
N SER A 246 1.40 -11.78 -15.48
CA SER A 246 0.80 -11.44 -14.18
C SER A 246 1.87 -11.03 -13.16
N PHE A 247 3.03 -11.68 -13.13
CA PHE A 247 4.16 -11.22 -12.31
C PHE A 247 4.72 -9.86 -12.75
N THR A 248 4.73 -9.58 -14.06
CA THR A 248 5.08 -8.25 -14.58
C THR A 248 4.09 -7.20 -14.10
N CYS A 249 2.78 -7.51 -14.15
CA CYS A 249 1.74 -6.64 -13.62
C CYS A 249 1.90 -6.42 -12.10
N LEU A 250 2.16 -7.48 -11.33
CA LEU A 250 2.41 -7.38 -9.89
C LEU A 250 3.61 -6.48 -9.60
N LYS A 251 4.71 -6.65 -10.33
CA LYS A 251 5.88 -5.76 -10.23
C LYS A 251 5.51 -4.29 -10.45
N ASN A 252 4.73 -4.01 -11.50
CA ASN A 252 4.27 -2.66 -11.81
C ASN A 252 3.27 -2.10 -10.78
N ASN A 253 2.65 -2.97 -9.98
CA ASN A 253 1.76 -2.60 -8.87
C ASN A 253 2.50 -2.57 -7.51
N GLY A 254 3.83 -2.51 -7.50
CA GLY A 254 4.63 -2.32 -6.28
C GLY A 254 4.92 -3.59 -5.48
N TYR A 255 4.68 -4.78 -6.04
CA TYR A 255 5.10 -6.06 -5.46
C TYR A 255 6.49 -6.42 -5.97
N HIS A 256 7.47 -6.55 -5.10
CA HIS A 256 8.87 -6.71 -5.49
C HIS A 256 9.48 -8.05 -5.10
N PHE A 257 8.78 -8.86 -4.29
CA PHE A 257 9.21 -10.23 -4.01
C PHE A 257 8.07 -11.26 -4.02
N TYR A 258 8.45 -12.51 -4.23
CA TYR A 258 7.55 -13.66 -4.25
C TYR A 258 8.15 -14.81 -3.45
N ILE A 259 7.33 -15.51 -2.66
CA ILE A 259 7.73 -16.76 -1.98
C ILE A 259 6.82 -17.88 -2.49
N GLY A 260 7.38 -18.86 -3.20
CA GLY A 260 6.60 -19.95 -3.81
C GLY A 260 6.61 -21.23 -2.99
N ARG A 261 5.44 -21.88 -2.80
CA ARG A 261 5.39 -23.21 -2.19
C ARG A 261 6.06 -24.24 -3.10
N VAL A 262 6.95 -25.07 -2.57
CA VAL A 262 7.55 -26.17 -3.34
C VAL A 262 7.39 -27.51 -2.64
N GLY A 263 7.66 -27.58 -1.33
CA GLY A 263 7.38 -28.77 -0.53
C GLY A 263 5.98 -28.69 0.08
N GLN A 264 5.21 -29.76 -0.03
CA GLN A 264 3.84 -29.83 0.49
C GLN A 264 3.77 -30.65 1.78
N SER A 265 2.83 -30.32 2.66
CA SER A 265 2.58 -31.02 3.93
C SER A 265 2.05 -32.45 3.77
N ASN A 266 1.79 -32.89 2.54
CA ASN A 266 1.50 -34.28 2.17
C ASN A 266 2.72 -35.06 1.63
N GLY A 267 3.91 -34.44 1.64
CA GLY A 267 5.17 -35.03 1.16
C GLY A 267 5.42 -34.85 -0.35
N GLY A 268 4.46 -34.26 -1.07
CA GLY A 268 4.56 -33.99 -2.50
C GLY A 268 5.38 -32.75 -2.86
N ILE A 269 5.72 -32.65 -4.15
CA ILE A 269 6.32 -31.46 -4.75
C ILE A 269 5.26 -30.66 -5.49
N ASP A 270 5.15 -29.38 -5.16
CA ASP A 270 4.29 -28.42 -5.84
C ASP A 270 4.96 -27.93 -7.13
N LYS A 271 4.59 -28.56 -8.26
CA LYS A 271 5.10 -28.18 -9.58
C LYS A 271 4.63 -26.80 -10.01
N THR A 272 3.48 -26.34 -9.53
CA THR A 272 2.96 -25.00 -9.82
C THR A 272 3.87 -23.96 -9.18
N GLY A 273 4.27 -24.14 -7.92
CA GLY A 273 5.20 -23.22 -7.28
C GLY A 273 6.60 -23.20 -7.90
N VAL A 274 7.13 -24.36 -8.34
CA VAL A 274 8.38 -24.40 -9.14
C VAL A 274 8.24 -23.54 -10.42
N GLN A 275 7.11 -23.64 -11.11
CA GLN A 275 6.85 -22.85 -12.31
C GLN A 275 6.61 -21.37 -11.98
N ASN A 276 5.91 -21.05 -10.90
CA ASN A 276 5.71 -19.68 -10.45
C ASN A 276 7.03 -18.98 -10.11
N ILE A 277 7.98 -19.67 -9.47
CA ILE A 277 9.30 -19.10 -9.17
C ILE A 277 10.04 -18.70 -10.46
N LYS A 278 9.96 -19.52 -11.52
CA LYS A 278 10.51 -19.16 -12.84
C LYS A 278 9.78 -17.98 -13.45
N ASN A 279 8.44 -17.98 -13.36
CA ASN A 279 7.61 -16.90 -13.89
C ASN A 279 7.83 -15.58 -13.13
N ALA A 280 8.11 -15.63 -11.84
CA ALA A 280 8.40 -14.47 -11.00
C ALA A 280 9.69 -13.77 -11.46
N TRP A 281 10.76 -14.54 -11.71
CA TRP A 281 11.98 -14.00 -12.31
C TRP A 281 11.73 -13.46 -13.72
N ALA A 282 11.00 -14.19 -14.57
CA ALA A 282 10.68 -13.75 -15.92
C ALA A 282 9.81 -12.48 -15.94
N GLY A 283 8.93 -12.32 -14.94
CA GLY A 283 8.12 -11.11 -14.72
C GLY A 283 8.86 -9.98 -14.02
N GLY A 284 10.15 -10.18 -13.69
CA GLY A 284 11.03 -9.14 -13.20
C GLY A 284 11.00 -8.91 -11.68
N MET A 285 10.47 -9.82 -10.87
CA MET A 285 10.57 -9.73 -9.41
C MET A 285 12.02 -9.54 -8.96
N SER A 286 12.22 -8.80 -7.87
CA SER A 286 13.57 -8.45 -7.38
C SER A 286 14.15 -9.52 -6.47
N ASN A 287 13.29 -10.17 -5.68
CA ASN A 287 13.66 -11.28 -4.83
C ASN A 287 12.62 -12.41 -5.00
N VAL A 288 13.08 -13.65 -5.14
CA VAL A 288 12.21 -14.80 -5.27
C VAL A 288 12.74 -15.92 -4.40
N ASP A 289 11.91 -16.38 -3.48
CA ASP A 289 12.21 -17.43 -2.51
C ASP A 289 11.26 -18.61 -2.70
N ALA A 290 11.54 -19.69 -1.98
CA ALA A 290 10.72 -20.89 -1.93
C ALA A 290 10.35 -21.20 -0.48
N TYR A 291 9.25 -21.92 -0.26
CA TYR A 291 8.97 -22.52 1.04
C TYR A 291 8.63 -24.01 0.95
N LEU A 292 8.91 -24.70 2.05
CA LEU A 292 8.62 -26.11 2.27
C LEU A 292 7.69 -26.19 3.47
N PHE A 293 6.48 -26.70 3.27
CA PHE A 293 5.55 -27.08 4.34
C PHE A 293 5.84 -28.53 4.76
N PRO A 294 6.43 -28.77 5.95
CA PRO A 294 6.80 -30.10 6.39
C PRO A 294 5.63 -31.09 6.41
N CYS A 295 5.91 -32.31 5.97
CA CYS A 295 5.02 -33.44 6.15
C CYS A 295 5.44 -34.28 7.36
N HIS A 296 4.48 -34.62 8.20
CA HIS A 296 4.68 -35.46 9.38
C HIS A 296 3.95 -36.81 9.33
N SER A 297 3.28 -37.12 8.22
CA SER A 297 2.69 -38.45 7.99
C SER A 297 3.78 -39.52 7.99
N SER A 298 3.43 -40.74 8.42
CA SER A 298 4.32 -41.91 8.40
C SER A 298 4.79 -42.29 6.99
N SER A 299 4.05 -41.89 5.96
CA SER A 299 4.40 -42.09 4.55
C SER A 299 5.40 -41.07 3.99
N CYS A 300 5.71 -40.02 4.75
CA CYS A 300 6.59 -38.96 4.29
C CYS A 300 8.07 -39.28 4.56
N GLY A 301 8.94 -38.74 3.71
CA GLY A 301 10.38 -38.86 3.90
C GLY A 301 10.85 -38.21 5.20
N THR A 302 12.08 -38.55 5.62
CA THR A 302 12.73 -37.88 6.76
C THR A 302 12.84 -36.37 6.54
N ALA A 303 13.05 -35.61 7.61
CA ALA A 303 13.31 -34.17 7.57
C ALA A 303 14.30 -33.78 6.45
N LYS A 304 15.44 -34.46 6.41
CA LYS A 304 16.49 -34.26 5.39
C LYS A 304 16.00 -34.61 3.99
N ALA A 305 15.33 -35.75 3.82
CA ALA A 305 14.82 -36.17 2.52
C ALA A 305 13.80 -35.18 1.93
N GLN A 306 12.95 -34.56 2.78
CA GLN A 306 11.98 -33.54 2.33
C GLN A 306 12.69 -32.29 1.80
N VAL A 307 13.71 -31.81 2.51
CA VAL A 307 14.55 -30.68 2.06
C VAL A 307 15.27 -31.03 0.76
N GLN A 308 15.90 -32.20 0.71
CA GLN A 308 16.63 -32.66 -0.47
C GLN A 308 15.73 -32.78 -1.71
N ALA A 309 14.53 -33.37 -1.57
CA ALA A 309 13.55 -33.48 -2.64
C ALA A 309 13.09 -32.10 -3.15
N THR A 310 12.83 -31.17 -2.23
CA THR A 310 12.41 -29.80 -2.55
C THR A 310 13.49 -29.03 -3.31
N VAL A 311 14.74 -29.07 -2.82
CA VAL A 311 15.88 -28.42 -3.47
C VAL A 311 16.18 -29.04 -4.83
N ASN A 312 16.09 -30.38 -4.95
CA ASN A 312 16.27 -31.07 -6.22
C ASN A 312 15.18 -30.71 -7.23
N ALA A 313 13.92 -30.59 -6.81
CA ALA A 313 12.84 -30.15 -7.69
C ALA A 313 13.08 -28.74 -8.25
N LEU A 314 13.53 -27.79 -7.42
CA LEU A 314 13.91 -26.45 -7.84
C LEU A 314 15.07 -26.47 -8.84
N LYS A 315 16.15 -27.19 -8.52
CA LYS A 315 17.34 -27.32 -9.39
C LYS A 315 16.99 -27.95 -10.74
N ASN A 316 16.30 -29.09 -10.73
CA ASN A 316 15.91 -29.81 -11.94
C ASN A 316 14.91 -29.02 -12.79
N GLY A 317 14.06 -28.21 -12.15
CA GLY A 317 13.13 -27.31 -12.84
C GLY A 317 13.78 -26.05 -13.41
N GLY A 318 15.06 -25.77 -13.08
CA GLY A 318 15.74 -24.52 -13.43
C GLY A 318 15.19 -23.30 -12.67
N ALA A 319 14.50 -23.53 -11.54
CA ALA A 319 13.92 -22.48 -10.72
C ALA A 319 14.96 -21.94 -9.74
N LYS A 320 15.46 -20.73 -9.99
CA LYS A 320 16.40 -20.03 -9.10
C LYS A 320 15.64 -19.46 -7.91
N PHE A 321 16.23 -19.51 -6.72
CA PHE A 321 15.62 -18.97 -5.50
C PHE A 321 16.69 -18.45 -4.55
N GLY A 322 16.35 -17.48 -3.70
CA GLY A 322 17.24 -16.85 -2.74
C GLY A 322 17.33 -17.61 -1.42
N MET A 323 16.19 -17.95 -0.85
CA MET A 323 16.02 -18.62 0.44
C MET A 323 14.97 -19.73 0.38
N LEU A 324 15.20 -20.80 1.15
CA LEU A 324 14.17 -21.80 1.46
C LEU A 324 13.62 -21.52 2.87
N TRP A 325 12.35 -21.15 2.95
CA TRP A 325 11.63 -20.97 4.20
C TRP A 325 11.04 -22.30 4.66
N LEU A 326 11.33 -22.68 5.91
CA LEU A 326 10.67 -23.82 6.56
C LEU A 326 9.38 -23.32 7.20
N ASP A 327 8.24 -23.76 6.68
CA ASP A 327 6.92 -23.36 7.14
C ASP A 327 6.53 -24.18 8.39
N VAL A 328 6.85 -23.61 9.56
CA VAL A 328 6.61 -24.23 10.87
C VAL A 328 5.31 -23.66 11.45
N GLU A 329 4.19 -24.22 10.98
CA GLU A 329 2.85 -23.90 11.45
C GLU A 329 2.04 -25.11 11.91
N ILE A 330 0.98 -24.87 12.67
CA ILE A 330 0.20 -25.94 13.31
C ILE A 330 -0.55 -26.75 12.23
N TYR A 331 0.07 -27.85 11.82
CA TYR A 331 -0.53 -28.88 10.98
C TYR A 331 0.17 -30.22 11.16
N ASN A 332 -0.51 -31.20 11.75
CA ASN A 332 -0.03 -32.59 11.92
C ASN A 332 1.31 -32.77 12.67
N TRP A 333 1.76 -31.79 13.46
CA TRP A 333 2.95 -31.96 14.31
C TRP A 333 2.68 -32.94 15.46
N PRO A 334 3.61 -33.86 15.76
CA PRO A 334 3.55 -34.67 16.98
C PRO A 334 3.50 -33.81 18.25
N SER A 335 2.91 -34.34 19.33
CA SER A 335 2.84 -33.64 20.62
C SER A 335 4.21 -33.51 21.32
N ASN A 336 5.18 -34.36 20.96
CA ASN A 336 6.51 -34.33 21.56
C ASN A 336 7.34 -33.19 20.95
N GLN A 337 7.46 -32.10 21.71
CA GLN A 337 8.23 -30.93 21.30
C GLN A 337 9.71 -31.23 21.07
N ALA A 338 10.34 -32.15 21.82
CA ALA A 338 11.74 -32.51 21.59
C ALA A 338 11.94 -33.18 20.22
N THR A 339 11.02 -34.05 19.83
CA THR A 339 11.00 -34.66 18.48
C THR A 339 10.85 -33.58 17.40
N ASN A 340 9.96 -32.61 17.60
CA ASN A 340 9.72 -31.53 16.65
C ASN A 340 10.96 -30.63 16.48
N ARG A 341 11.63 -30.30 17.60
CA ARG A 341 12.90 -29.55 17.60
C ARG A 341 13.96 -30.28 16.80
N GLN A 342 14.13 -31.58 17.02
CA GLN A 342 15.11 -32.38 16.28
C GLN A 342 14.79 -32.44 14.78
N PHE A 343 13.51 -32.59 14.43
CA PHE A 343 13.07 -32.59 13.04
C PHE A 343 13.40 -31.28 12.32
N ILE A 344 13.16 -30.13 12.97
CA ILE A 344 13.52 -28.80 12.42
C ILE A 344 15.05 -28.65 12.31
N LEU A 345 15.81 -29.10 13.32
CA LEU A 345 17.28 -29.08 13.27
C LEU A 345 17.83 -29.92 12.12
N ASP A 346 17.22 -31.07 11.84
CA ASP A 346 17.60 -31.94 10.72
C ASP A 346 17.30 -31.29 9.37
N MET A 347 16.16 -30.62 9.21
CA MET A 347 15.85 -29.85 8.00
C MET A 347 16.87 -28.73 7.76
N VAL A 348 17.14 -27.94 8.80
CA VAL A 348 18.13 -26.87 8.76
C VAL A 348 19.53 -27.40 8.45
N SER A 349 19.92 -28.52 9.05
CA SER A 349 21.20 -29.19 8.78
C SER A 349 21.33 -29.58 7.31
N GLU A 350 20.27 -30.12 6.72
CA GLU A 350 20.25 -30.46 5.29
C GLU A 350 20.33 -29.22 4.39
N CYS A 351 19.61 -28.13 4.71
CA CYS A 351 19.75 -26.87 3.97
C CYS A 351 21.21 -26.40 3.95
N ASN A 352 21.90 -26.45 5.10
CA ASN A 352 23.31 -26.07 5.20
C ASN A 352 24.21 -27.01 4.39
N ALA A 353 24.00 -28.33 4.46
CA ALA A 353 24.75 -29.31 3.69
C ALA A 353 24.61 -29.09 2.17
N LEU A 354 23.41 -28.71 1.73
CA LEU A 354 23.11 -28.37 0.33
C LEU A 354 23.53 -26.95 -0.07
N LYS A 355 24.10 -26.17 0.85
CA LYS A 355 24.50 -24.76 0.70
C LYS A 355 23.34 -23.85 0.26
N VAL A 356 22.15 -24.13 0.79
CA VAL A 356 20.93 -23.35 0.58
C VAL A 356 20.70 -22.45 1.80
N LYS A 357 20.41 -21.16 1.56
CA LYS A 357 20.02 -20.25 2.64
C LYS A 357 18.66 -20.70 3.21
N VAL A 358 18.55 -20.72 4.54
CA VAL A 358 17.35 -21.18 5.24
C VAL A 358 16.80 -20.07 6.15
N GLY A 359 15.47 -19.95 6.17
CA GLY A 359 14.71 -19.12 7.10
C GLY A 359 13.55 -19.91 7.70
N ILE A 360 12.94 -19.38 8.75
CA ILE A 360 11.83 -20.02 9.46
C ILE A 360 10.58 -19.16 9.28
N TYR A 361 9.48 -19.75 8.82
CA TYR A 361 8.16 -19.14 8.91
C TYR A 361 7.45 -19.66 10.15
N SER A 362 6.94 -18.75 10.99
CA SER A 362 6.12 -19.11 12.14
C SER A 362 5.48 -17.89 12.81
N ASN A 363 4.71 -18.14 13.87
CA ASN A 363 4.27 -17.14 14.82
C ASN A 363 4.40 -17.67 16.26
N ASN A 364 4.22 -16.81 17.25
CA ASN A 364 4.36 -17.15 18.67
C ASN A 364 3.45 -18.30 19.12
N ASN A 365 2.22 -18.40 18.59
CA ASN A 365 1.29 -19.47 18.95
C ASN A 365 1.74 -20.82 18.36
N ASN A 366 2.15 -20.82 17.09
CA ASN A 366 2.70 -21.99 16.42
C ASN A 366 3.97 -22.46 17.13
N TRP A 367 4.89 -21.54 17.42
CA TRP A 367 6.15 -21.85 18.10
C TRP A 367 5.92 -22.46 19.50
N GLN A 368 5.05 -21.84 20.30
CA GLN A 368 4.68 -22.34 21.62
C GLN A 368 4.12 -23.77 21.56
N SER A 369 3.24 -24.05 20.61
CA SER A 369 2.61 -25.35 20.47
C SER A 369 3.61 -26.42 20.01
N ILE A 370 4.36 -26.12 18.94
CA ILE A 370 5.16 -27.11 18.22
C ILE A 370 6.49 -27.40 18.94
N VAL A 371 7.19 -26.38 19.42
CA VAL A 371 8.55 -26.50 19.96
C VAL A 371 8.72 -25.91 21.35
N GLY A 372 7.72 -25.21 21.89
CA GLY A 372 7.81 -24.47 23.14
C GLY A 372 8.40 -23.07 22.92
N ILE A 373 7.79 -22.06 23.53
CA ILE A 373 8.01 -20.65 23.19
C ILE A 373 9.48 -20.19 23.37
N ASP A 374 10.18 -20.76 24.36
CA ASP A 374 11.55 -20.38 24.70
C ASP A 374 12.61 -21.12 23.88
N TRP A 375 12.24 -22.14 23.09
CA TRP A 375 13.22 -22.87 22.30
C TRP A 375 13.81 -21.99 21.21
N ASN A 376 15.13 -21.80 21.27
CA ASN A 376 15.88 -20.85 20.45
C ASN A 376 16.90 -21.53 19.51
N GLY A 377 16.79 -22.84 19.28
CA GLY A 377 17.78 -23.62 18.53
C GLY A 377 18.02 -23.17 17.08
N VAL A 378 17.12 -22.35 16.53
CA VAL A 378 17.19 -21.82 15.16
C VAL A 378 17.08 -20.29 15.09
N SER A 379 17.23 -19.59 16.22
CA SER A 379 17.10 -18.11 16.29
C SER A 379 18.12 -17.35 15.44
N LYS A 380 19.24 -17.99 15.07
CA LYS A 380 20.26 -17.42 14.18
C LYS A 380 19.81 -17.30 12.72
N TYR A 381 18.72 -17.96 12.33
CA TYR A 381 18.14 -17.87 10.99
C TYR A 381 17.05 -16.79 10.94
N PRO A 382 16.83 -16.14 9.79
CA PRO A 382 15.80 -15.11 9.66
C PRO A 382 14.39 -15.68 9.91
N LEU A 383 13.52 -14.82 10.45
CA LEU A 383 12.13 -15.14 10.76
C LEU A 383 11.18 -14.46 9.77
N TRP A 384 10.34 -15.25 9.12
CA TRP A 384 9.15 -14.82 8.40
C TRP A 384 7.97 -14.96 9.35
N TRP A 385 7.57 -13.85 9.94
CA TRP A 385 6.61 -13.81 11.03
C TRP A 385 5.17 -13.66 10.51
N ALA A 386 4.28 -14.56 10.90
CA ALA A 386 2.86 -14.47 10.56
C ALA A 386 2.07 -13.71 11.65
N ASN A 387 1.41 -12.62 11.26
CA ASN A 387 0.44 -11.93 12.12
C ASN A 387 -0.53 -11.10 11.25
N TYR A 388 -1.76 -11.59 11.08
CA TYR A 388 -2.74 -11.00 10.16
C TYR A 388 -3.45 -9.78 10.75
N ASN A 389 -2.69 -8.72 11.00
CA ASN A 389 -3.19 -7.46 11.57
C ASN A 389 -3.50 -6.39 10.51
N GLY A 390 -3.28 -6.68 9.23
CA GLY A 390 -3.52 -5.77 8.11
C GLY A 390 -2.51 -4.63 7.98
N ALA A 391 -1.46 -4.59 8.81
CA ALA A 391 -0.48 -3.52 8.85
C ALA A 391 0.90 -4.01 8.40
N ALA A 392 1.42 -3.45 7.31
CA ALA A 392 2.72 -3.78 6.73
C ALA A 392 3.88 -3.17 7.56
N ASN A 393 4.10 -3.69 8.77
CA ASN A 393 5.15 -3.26 9.69
C ASN A 393 5.36 -4.30 10.80
N PHE A 394 6.48 -4.23 11.52
CA PHE A 394 6.73 -5.12 12.65
C PHE A 394 6.08 -4.68 13.97
N ASN A 395 5.09 -3.77 13.95
CA ASN A 395 4.42 -3.37 15.19
C ASN A 395 3.70 -4.58 15.77
N ASN A 396 3.64 -4.63 17.10
CA ASN A 396 3.07 -5.74 17.86
C ASN A 396 3.85 -7.06 17.76
N PHE A 397 5.02 -7.09 17.12
CA PHE A 397 5.93 -8.24 17.26
C PHE A 397 6.32 -8.40 18.73
N LYS A 398 6.11 -9.61 19.26
CA LYS A 398 6.56 -10.00 20.60
C LYS A 398 7.71 -11.00 20.42
N PRO A 399 8.89 -10.75 21.00
CA PRO A 399 10.00 -11.69 20.93
C PRO A 399 9.61 -13.10 21.40
N PHE A 400 10.02 -14.12 20.64
CA PHE A 400 9.86 -15.52 20.97
C PHE A 400 11.00 -16.34 20.34
N GLY A 401 11.27 -17.55 20.84
CA GLY A 401 12.22 -18.47 20.23
C GLY A 401 13.62 -17.89 20.01
N GLY A 402 14.02 -16.88 20.80
CA GLY A 402 15.28 -16.15 20.66
C GLY A 402 15.30 -15.05 19.58
N TRP A 403 14.24 -14.85 18.80
CA TRP A 403 14.15 -13.73 17.85
C TRP A 403 13.73 -12.44 18.56
N SER A 404 14.56 -11.40 18.45
CA SER A 404 14.24 -10.05 18.90
C SER A 404 13.55 -9.20 17.84
N LYS A 405 13.64 -9.60 16.57
CA LYS A 405 12.94 -8.97 15.44
C LYS A 405 12.74 -9.97 14.29
N PRO A 406 11.67 -9.85 13.50
CA PRO A 406 11.50 -10.61 12.27
C PRO A 406 12.29 -10.01 11.10
N SER A 407 12.37 -10.77 10.00
CA SER A 407 12.93 -10.35 8.71
C SER A 407 11.85 -10.08 7.67
N ILE A 408 10.75 -10.84 7.70
CA ILE A 408 9.55 -10.65 6.88
C ILE A 408 8.32 -10.72 7.79
N HIS A 409 7.26 -10.00 7.46
CA HIS A 409 5.96 -10.09 8.11
C HIS A 409 4.87 -10.42 7.09
N GLN A 410 4.20 -11.56 7.28
CA GLN A 410 2.96 -11.88 6.57
C GLN A 410 1.80 -11.23 7.34
N TYR A 411 1.28 -10.14 6.80
CA TYR A 411 0.38 -9.23 7.53
C TYR A 411 -1.09 -9.35 7.13
N SER A 412 -1.39 -10.05 6.03
CA SER A 412 -2.76 -10.29 5.56
C SER A 412 -2.78 -11.60 4.78
N GLY A 413 -3.84 -12.41 4.97
CA GLY A 413 -3.99 -13.70 4.31
C GLY A 413 -5.28 -13.82 3.52
N ASP A 414 -5.26 -14.65 2.48
CA ASP A 414 -6.39 -14.99 1.58
C ASP A 414 -7.12 -13.76 1.01
N VAL A 415 -6.37 -12.70 0.69
CA VAL A 415 -6.94 -11.48 0.10
C VAL A 415 -6.91 -11.53 -1.42
N LYS A 416 -7.90 -10.91 -2.07
CA LYS A 416 -7.92 -10.80 -3.52
C LYS A 416 -6.70 -10.01 -4.02
N GLY A 417 -5.79 -10.70 -4.70
CA GLY A 417 -4.58 -10.12 -5.26
C GLY A 417 -4.87 -9.21 -6.46
N ALA A 418 -3.97 -8.26 -6.70
CA ALA A 418 -3.96 -7.45 -7.93
C ALA A 418 -3.74 -8.34 -9.17
N CYS A 419 -3.93 -7.79 -10.37
CA CYS A 419 -3.56 -8.47 -11.62
C CYS A 419 -4.25 -9.82 -11.87
N SER A 420 -5.42 -10.02 -11.26
CA SER A 420 -6.25 -11.23 -11.40
C SER A 420 -5.53 -12.54 -11.04
N VAL A 421 -4.58 -12.50 -10.10
CA VAL A 421 -3.79 -13.69 -9.69
C VAL A 421 -4.53 -14.60 -8.70
N GLY A 422 -5.79 -14.29 -8.38
CA GLY A 422 -6.57 -14.99 -7.37
C GLY A 422 -6.30 -14.45 -5.96
N ASN A 423 -6.42 -15.32 -4.96
CA ASN A 423 -6.14 -14.95 -3.59
C ASN A 423 -4.65 -15.14 -3.26
N VAL A 424 -4.12 -14.21 -2.46
CA VAL A 424 -2.72 -14.14 -2.07
C VAL A 424 -2.60 -13.80 -0.60
N ASP A 425 -1.47 -14.17 -0.03
CA ASP A 425 -1.03 -13.69 1.27
C ASP A 425 -0.04 -12.53 1.03
N LEU A 426 -0.16 -11.48 1.82
CA LEU A 426 0.63 -10.26 1.70
C LEU A 426 1.78 -10.24 2.70
N ASN A 427 2.97 -9.96 2.17
CA ASN A 427 4.22 -9.98 2.90
C ASN A 427 4.92 -8.63 2.83
N TRP A 428 5.67 -8.29 3.88
CA TRP A 428 6.40 -7.04 3.99
C TRP A 428 7.78 -7.22 4.63
N TYR A 429 8.77 -6.48 4.15
CA TYR A 429 10.03 -6.26 4.86
C TYR A 429 10.46 -4.79 4.72
N PRO A 430 11.24 -4.25 5.69
CA PRO A 430 11.62 -2.85 5.74
C PRO A 430 12.68 -2.46 4.71
#